data_AF-A0A8J6TF78-F1
#
_entry.id   AF-A0A8J6TF78-F1
#
_cell.length_a   1.000
_cell.length_b   1.000
_cell.length_c   1.000
_cell.angle_alpha   90.00
_cell.angle_beta   90.00
_cell.angle_gamma   90.00
#
_symmetry.space_group_name_H-M   'P 1'
#
loop_
_entity.id
_entity.type
_entity.pdbx_description
1 polymer ?
#
loop_
_entity_poly.entity_id
_entity_poly.type
_entity_poly.pdbx_seq_one_letter_code
_entity_poly.pdbx_strand_id
1 'polypeptide(L)'
;MQTTSKKKTRKWYERYLPFVARSTEGQLEWLVAVLKKEVLSLEEIAPYVTLLFAEKNSEELEFLVSEFGRLSDSIVCRLLNAANIYDTPKLFRFIPQPDTHHAEIALRKDVPPYEKKRLRILDRVFYAINAADQNLLEKVANKMIREGDIPEDFTENYERFLGILKDEEFLLSLYPNAGR
;
A
#
# COMPACT_ATOMS: atom_id res chain seq x y z
N MET A 1 -15.11 32.65 -42.85
CA MET A 1 -14.22 32.52 -41.68
C MET A 1 -14.58 31.22 -40.98
N GLN A 2 -13.75 30.18 -41.10
CA GLN A 2 -13.95 28.92 -40.40
C GLN A 2 -13.49 29.11 -38.95
N THR A 3 -14.41 29.06 -38.00
CA THR A 3 -14.08 29.05 -36.57
C THR A 3 -13.59 27.65 -36.22
N THR A 4 -12.26 27.48 -36.23
CA THR A 4 -11.62 26.28 -35.67
C THR A 4 -11.91 26.25 -34.16
N SER A 5 -12.89 25.45 -33.76
CA SER A 5 -13.14 25.12 -32.36
C SER A 5 -11.90 24.44 -31.80
N LYS A 6 -11.11 25.16 -31.00
CA LYS A 6 -10.01 24.58 -30.22
C LYS A 6 -10.61 23.53 -29.30
N LYS A 7 -10.43 22.24 -29.62
CA LYS A 7 -10.70 21.13 -28.70
C LYS A 7 -9.87 21.38 -27.44
N LYS A 8 -10.50 21.85 -26.36
CA LYS A 8 -9.88 21.90 -25.03
C LYS A 8 -9.51 20.47 -24.67
N THR A 9 -8.21 20.19 -24.61
CA THR A 9 -7.70 18.94 -24.05
C THR A 9 -8.19 18.86 -22.61
N ARG A 10 -9.12 17.92 -22.33
CA ARG A 10 -9.57 17.62 -20.97
C ARG A 10 -8.34 17.37 -20.12
N LYS A 11 -8.25 18.03 -18.96
CA LYS A 11 -7.11 17.86 -18.07
C LYS A 11 -7.11 16.42 -17.56
N TRP A 12 -5.93 15.80 -17.40
CA TRP A 12 -5.82 14.36 -17.10
C TRP A 12 -6.59 13.94 -15.82
N TYR A 13 -6.70 14.85 -14.84
CA TYR A 13 -7.46 14.63 -13.60
C TYR A 13 -8.99 14.61 -13.80
N GLU A 14 -9.51 15.18 -14.89
CA GLU A 14 -10.94 15.16 -15.21
C GLU A 14 -11.45 13.76 -15.53
N ARG A 15 -10.55 12.82 -15.90
CA ARG A 15 -10.86 11.39 -16.05
C ARG A 15 -11.19 10.72 -14.71
N TYR A 16 -10.66 11.25 -13.60
CA TYR A 16 -10.84 10.70 -12.26
C TYR A 16 -11.92 11.42 -11.44
N LEU A 17 -12.42 12.58 -11.92
CA LEU A 17 -13.50 13.33 -11.25
C LEU A 17 -14.75 12.49 -10.93
N PRO A 18 -15.22 11.57 -11.80
CA PRO A 18 -16.37 10.72 -11.47
C PRO A 18 -16.11 9.71 -10.35
N PHE A 19 -14.84 9.47 -10.00
CA PHE A 19 -14.44 8.64 -8.87
C PHE A 19 -14.27 9.49 -7.60
N VAL A 20 -13.61 10.65 -7.71
CA VAL A 20 -13.41 11.57 -6.58
C VAL A 20 -14.73 12.14 -6.06
N ALA A 21 -15.74 12.32 -6.93
CA ALA A 21 -17.06 12.80 -6.53
C ALA A 21 -17.94 11.75 -5.83
N ARG A 22 -17.49 10.48 -5.72
CA ARG A 22 -18.21 9.41 -5.02
C ARG A 22 -17.92 9.47 -3.51
N SER A 23 -18.86 8.96 -2.72
CA SER A 23 -18.59 8.61 -1.32
C SER A 23 -17.47 7.56 -1.24
N THR A 24 -16.81 7.45 -0.09
CA THR A 24 -15.78 6.43 0.16
C THR A 24 -16.30 5.00 -0.08
N GLU A 25 -17.56 4.74 0.28
CA GLU A 25 -18.27 3.51 -0.07
C GLU A 25 -18.36 3.30 -1.58
N GLY A 26 -18.89 4.29 -2.32
CA GLY A 26 -19.01 4.19 -3.77
C GLY A 26 -17.68 4.12 -4.53
N GLN A 27 -16.59 4.63 -3.93
CA GLN A 27 -15.22 4.47 -4.41
C GLN A 27 -14.75 3.02 -4.25
N LEU A 28 -14.94 2.44 -3.06
CA LEU A 28 -14.56 1.05 -2.78
C LEU A 28 -15.37 0.07 -3.62
N GLU A 29 -16.68 0.22 -3.70
CA GLU A 29 -17.56 -0.63 -4.52
C GLU A 29 -17.14 -0.62 -5.99
N TRP A 30 -16.84 0.57 -6.52
CA TRP A 30 -16.38 0.71 -7.91
C TRP A 30 -15.04 0.00 -8.13
N LEU A 31 -14.07 0.19 -7.22
CA LEU A 31 -12.78 -0.48 -7.27
C LEU A 31 -12.92 -2.01 -7.25
N VAL A 32 -13.72 -2.53 -6.32
CA VAL A 32 -13.99 -3.97 -6.21
C VAL A 32 -14.63 -4.49 -7.50
N ALA A 33 -15.60 -3.76 -8.07
CA ALA A 33 -16.26 -4.16 -9.31
C ALA A 33 -15.30 -4.17 -10.52
N VAL A 34 -14.43 -3.16 -10.64
CA VAL A 34 -13.41 -3.08 -11.69
C VAL A 34 -12.40 -4.20 -11.56
N LEU A 35 -11.94 -4.48 -10.34
CA LEU A 35 -11.02 -5.58 -10.07
C LEU A 35 -11.68 -6.92 -10.44
N LYS A 36 -12.91 -7.19 -10.00
CA LYS A 36 -13.62 -8.44 -10.35
C LYS A 36 -13.80 -8.65 -11.85
N LYS A 37 -14.04 -7.57 -12.60
CA LYS A 37 -14.28 -7.63 -14.06
C LYS A 37 -13.00 -7.62 -14.89
N GLU A 38 -11.85 -7.31 -14.28
CA GLU A 38 -10.54 -7.25 -14.94
C GLU A 38 -10.51 -6.33 -16.17
N VAL A 39 -11.33 -5.27 -16.15
CA VAL A 39 -11.52 -4.37 -17.30
C VAL A 39 -10.42 -3.31 -17.44
N LEU A 40 -9.63 -3.09 -16.39
CA LEU A 40 -8.50 -2.17 -16.36
C LEU A 40 -7.26 -2.92 -15.91
N SER A 41 -6.09 -2.52 -16.42
CA SER A 41 -4.82 -3.05 -15.92
C SER A 41 -4.55 -2.59 -14.49
N LEU A 42 -3.64 -3.26 -13.77
CA LEU A 42 -3.28 -2.87 -12.40
C LEU A 42 -2.66 -1.47 -12.36
N GLU A 43 -1.90 -1.09 -13.38
CA GLU A 43 -1.31 0.25 -13.53
C GLU A 43 -2.38 1.32 -13.74
N GLU A 44 -3.45 0.99 -14.46
CA GLU A 44 -4.60 1.88 -14.63
C GLU A 44 -5.43 2.01 -13.33
N ILE A 45 -5.40 1.00 -12.47
CA ILE A 45 -6.10 0.99 -11.18
C ILE A 45 -5.31 1.75 -10.10
N ALA A 46 -3.98 1.77 -10.17
CA ALA A 46 -3.11 2.36 -9.15
C ALA A 46 -3.52 3.78 -8.70
N PRO A 47 -3.85 4.74 -9.60
CA PRO A 47 -4.27 6.08 -9.19
C PRO A 47 -5.55 6.09 -8.35
N TYR A 48 -6.47 5.16 -8.62
CA TYR A 48 -7.73 5.04 -7.87
C TYR A 48 -7.51 4.49 -6.47
N VAL A 49 -6.52 3.59 -6.29
CA VAL A 49 -6.09 3.13 -4.97
C VAL A 49 -5.50 4.29 -4.17
N THR A 50 -4.61 5.08 -4.78
CA THR A 50 -4.06 6.29 -4.14
C THR A 50 -5.18 7.27 -3.73
N LEU A 51 -6.18 7.47 -4.59
CA LEU A 51 -7.33 8.34 -4.30
C LEU A 51 -8.23 7.79 -3.19
N LEU A 52 -8.42 6.47 -3.11
CA LEU A 52 -9.16 5.83 -2.02
C LEU A 52 -8.53 6.12 -0.65
N PHE A 53 -7.20 6.22 -0.59
CA PHE A 53 -6.44 6.50 0.65
C PHE A 53 -5.91 7.93 0.77
N ALA A 54 -6.43 8.85 -0.05
CA ALA A 54 -6.27 10.29 0.16
C ALA A 54 -6.91 10.71 1.50
N GLU A 55 -6.60 11.90 2.01
CA GLU A 55 -7.02 12.39 3.33
C GLU A 55 -8.47 11.99 3.69
N LYS A 56 -8.60 11.04 4.64
CA LYS A 56 -9.87 10.51 5.15
C LYS A 56 -10.06 10.97 6.58
N ASN A 57 -11.31 11.24 6.95
CA ASN A 57 -11.69 11.44 8.34
C ASN A 57 -11.79 10.10 9.09
N SER A 58 -11.95 10.15 10.42
CA SER A 58 -12.00 8.94 11.25
C SER A 58 -13.15 8.00 10.88
N GLU A 59 -14.34 8.53 10.57
CA GLU A 59 -15.52 7.73 10.18
C GLU A 59 -15.27 6.97 8.87
N GLU A 60 -14.64 7.62 7.90
CA GLU A 60 -14.27 6.99 6.62
C GLU A 60 -13.20 5.91 6.81
N LEU A 61 -12.26 6.11 7.74
CA LEU A 61 -11.24 5.10 8.06
C LEU A 61 -11.88 3.88 8.73
N GLU A 62 -12.77 4.08 9.70
CA GLU A 62 -13.50 2.99 10.35
C GLU A 62 -14.36 2.20 9.35
N PHE A 63 -15.03 2.90 8.44
CA PHE A 63 -15.75 2.29 7.33
C PHE A 63 -14.83 1.40 6.48
N LEU A 64 -13.66 1.92 6.07
CA LEU A 64 -12.71 1.16 5.27
C LEU A 64 -12.20 -0.07 6.03
N VAL A 65 -11.85 0.03 7.32
CA VAL A 65 -11.45 -1.12 8.13
C VAL A 65 -12.53 -2.21 8.13
N SER A 66 -13.80 -1.82 8.36
CA SER A 66 -14.93 -2.76 8.35
C SER A 66 -15.09 -3.44 6.99
N GLU A 67 -15.08 -2.67 5.91
CA GLU A 67 -15.32 -3.22 4.57
C GLU A 67 -14.15 -4.08 4.08
N PHE A 68 -12.91 -3.72 4.39
CA PHE A 68 -11.75 -4.55 4.06
C PHE A 68 -11.83 -5.93 4.72
N GLY A 69 -12.37 -6.03 5.94
CA GLY A 69 -12.63 -7.31 6.59
C GLY A 69 -13.71 -8.17 5.92
N ARG A 70 -14.49 -7.61 4.99
CA ARG A 70 -15.51 -8.34 4.21
C ARG A 70 -15.04 -8.68 2.81
N LEU A 71 -13.91 -8.14 2.36
CA LEU A 71 -13.36 -8.45 1.05
C LEU A 71 -12.79 -9.87 1.00
N SER A 72 -12.99 -10.54 -0.12
CA SER A 72 -12.29 -11.81 -0.39
C SER A 72 -10.80 -11.57 -0.54
N ASP A 73 -9.99 -12.50 -0.06
CA ASP A 73 -8.53 -12.52 -0.16
C ASP A 73 -8.00 -12.16 -1.57
N SER A 74 -8.58 -12.77 -2.62
CA SER A 74 -8.23 -12.47 -4.01
C SER A 74 -8.34 -10.98 -4.38
N ILE A 75 -9.36 -10.28 -3.86
CA ILE A 75 -9.54 -8.84 -4.12
C ILE A 75 -8.53 -8.01 -3.33
N VAL A 76 -8.25 -8.39 -2.09
CA VAL A 76 -7.22 -7.74 -1.27
C VAL A 76 -5.84 -7.87 -1.94
N CYS A 77 -5.50 -9.07 -2.41
CA CYS A 77 -4.27 -9.31 -3.16
C CYS A 77 -4.20 -8.48 -4.44
N ARG A 78 -5.30 -8.36 -5.20
CA ARG A 78 -5.32 -7.52 -6.41
C ARG A 78 -5.22 -6.03 -6.09
N LEU A 79 -5.82 -5.56 -4.98
CA LEU A 79 -5.63 -4.19 -4.49
C LEU A 79 -4.18 -3.92 -4.11
N LEU A 80 -3.54 -4.84 -3.37
CA LEU A 80 -2.12 -4.73 -3.03
C LEU A 80 -1.25 -4.72 -4.29
N ASN A 81 -1.53 -5.59 -5.25
CA ASN A 81 -0.80 -5.61 -6.52
C ASN A 81 -0.97 -4.31 -7.33
N ALA A 82 -2.16 -3.70 -7.33
CA ALA A 82 -2.40 -2.40 -7.97
C ALA A 82 -1.80 -1.22 -7.18
N ALA A 83 -1.67 -1.32 -5.87
CA ALA A 83 -1.14 -0.23 -5.04
C ALA A 83 0.31 0.09 -5.39
N ASN A 84 0.64 1.38 -5.42
CA ASN A 84 2.03 1.82 -5.44
C ASN A 84 2.68 1.57 -4.08
N ILE A 85 4.01 1.57 -4.04
CA ILE A 85 4.76 1.35 -2.79
C ILE A 85 4.42 2.39 -1.70
N TYR A 86 4.04 3.60 -2.08
CA TYR A 86 3.66 4.67 -1.14
C TYR A 86 2.35 4.40 -0.40
N ASP A 87 1.42 3.70 -1.05
CA ASP A 87 0.09 3.39 -0.52
C ASP A 87 0.07 2.02 0.17
N THR A 88 1.04 1.16 -0.14
CA THR A 88 1.17 -0.19 0.40
C THR A 88 1.14 -0.22 1.94
N PRO A 89 1.89 0.61 2.69
CA PRO A 89 1.83 0.64 4.15
C PRO A 89 0.44 0.96 4.71
N LYS A 90 -0.30 1.85 4.04
CA LYS A 90 -1.66 2.22 4.47
C LYS A 90 -2.62 1.07 4.21
N LEU A 91 -2.60 0.54 2.98
CA LEU A 91 -3.45 -0.56 2.56
C LEU A 91 -3.26 -1.79 3.47
N PHE A 92 -2.01 -2.12 3.80
CA PHE A 92 -1.68 -3.26 4.66
C PHE A 92 -2.31 -3.16 6.05
N ARG A 93 -2.44 -1.95 6.61
CA ARG A 93 -3.07 -1.72 7.92
C ARG A 93 -4.58 -1.98 7.94
N PHE A 94 -5.24 -1.97 6.78
CA PHE A 94 -6.68 -2.26 6.68
C PHE A 94 -6.96 -3.75 6.55
N ILE A 95 -5.94 -4.58 6.31
CA ILE A 95 -6.10 -6.03 6.20
C ILE A 95 -6.17 -6.59 7.61
N PRO A 96 -7.28 -7.21 8.06
CA PRO A 96 -7.43 -7.61 9.46
C PRO A 96 -6.47 -8.72 9.90
N GLN A 97 -6.15 -9.64 8.98
CA GLN A 97 -5.28 -10.79 9.23
C GLN A 97 -4.40 -11.00 7.99
N PRO A 98 -3.38 -10.16 7.77
CA PRO A 98 -2.50 -10.32 6.64
C PRO A 98 -1.71 -11.63 6.79
N ASP A 99 -1.47 -12.29 5.67
CA ASP A 99 -0.74 -13.55 5.61
C ASP A 99 0.59 -13.39 4.85
N THR A 100 1.28 -14.51 4.64
CA THR A 100 2.56 -14.51 3.93
C THR A 100 2.44 -13.99 2.50
N HIS A 101 1.33 -14.27 1.82
CA HIS A 101 1.15 -13.85 0.43
C HIS A 101 0.96 -12.33 0.32
N HIS A 102 0.18 -11.74 1.22
CA HIS A 102 0.01 -10.29 1.30
C HIS A 102 1.34 -9.57 1.55
N ALA A 103 2.13 -10.08 2.49
CA ALA A 103 3.44 -9.53 2.83
C ALA A 103 4.45 -9.68 1.68
N GLU A 104 4.46 -10.81 0.97
CA GLU A 104 5.29 -11.01 -0.23
C GLU A 104 4.96 -9.98 -1.31
N ILE A 105 3.68 -9.74 -1.60
CA ILE A 105 3.26 -8.72 -2.57
C ILE A 105 3.77 -7.34 -2.14
N ALA A 106 3.65 -7.00 -0.85
CA ALA A 106 4.08 -5.71 -0.32
C ALA A 106 5.61 -5.52 -0.40
N LEU A 107 6.39 -6.56 -0.09
CA LEU A 107 7.86 -6.50 -0.09
C LEU A 107 8.47 -6.50 -1.49
N ARG A 108 7.77 -7.04 -2.48
CA ARG A 108 8.18 -7.01 -3.89
C ARG A 108 7.91 -5.69 -4.60
N LYS A 109 7.36 -4.70 -3.90
CA LYS A 109 7.07 -3.40 -4.50
C LYS A 109 8.35 -2.66 -4.85
N ASP A 110 8.48 -2.30 -6.11
CA ASP A 110 9.60 -1.48 -6.57
C ASP A 110 9.46 -0.04 -6.08
N VAL A 111 10.57 0.47 -5.54
CA VAL A 111 10.71 1.89 -5.30
C VAL A 111 11.05 2.58 -6.63
N PRO A 112 10.30 3.61 -7.05
CA PRO A 112 10.60 4.30 -8.30
C PRO A 112 12.03 4.86 -8.32
N PRO A 113 12.74 4.80 -9.47
CA PRO A 113 14.17 5.15 -9.55
C PRO A 113 14.46 6.63 -9.26
N TYR A 114 13.47 7.51 -9.43
CA TYR A 114 13.58 8.94 -9.15
C TYR A 114 13.42 9.29 -7.67
N GLU A 115 13.07 8.31 -6.82
CA GLU A 115 12.83 8.53 -5.41
C GLU A 115 14.14 8.72 -4.64
N LYS A 116 14.27 9.85 -3.94
CA LYS A 116 15.47 10.19 -3.18
C LYS A 116 15.51 9.51 -1.81
N LYS A 117 14.34 9.16 -1.26
CA LYS A 117 14.22 8.60 0.10
C LYS A 117 13.80 7.13 0.06
N ARG A 118 14.48 6.32 -0.76
CA ARG A 118 14.15 4.90 -1.01
C ARG A 118 14.04 4.09 0.28
N LEU A 119 15.09 4.17 1.12
CA LEU A 119 15.14 3.46 2.41
C LEU A 119 13.96 3.79 3.32
N ARG A 120 13.57 5.07 3.40
CA ARG A 120 12.44 5.51 4.25
C ARG A 120 11.11 4.89 3.79
N ILE A 121 10.93 4.66 2.51
CA ILE A 121 9.70 4.07 1.98
C ILE A 121 9.69 2.57 2.25
N LEU A 122 10.81 1.90 2.04
CA LEU A 122 10.98 0.49 2.40
C LEU A 122 10.74 0.27 3.90
N ASP A 123 11.33 1.12 4.76
CA ASP A 123 11.11 1.08 6.21
C ASP A 123 9.63 1.16 6.55
N ARG A 124 8.86 2.04 5.88
CA ARG A 124 7.41 2.14 6.12
C ARG A 124 6.67 0.86 5.76
N VAL A 125 7.09 0.15 4.71
CA VAL A 125 6.52 -1.15 4.35
C VAL A 125 6.89 -2.19 5.40
N PHE A 126 8.16 -2.27 5.80
CA PHE A 126 8.60 -3.18 6.86
C PHE A 126 7.86 -2.94 8.18
N TYR A 127 7.75 -1.68 8.63
CA TYR A 127 6.96 -1.34 9.82
C TYR A 127 5.50 -1.72 9.69
N ALA A 128 4.87 -1.55 8.51
CA ALA A 128 3.46 -1.91 8.34
C ALA A 128 3.25 -3.42 8.49
N ILE A 129 4.17 -4.24 7.97
CA ILE A 129 4.12 -5.70 8.11
C ILE A 129 4.41 -6.11 9.56
N ASN A 130 5.50 -5.60 10.13
CA ASN A 130 5.92 -5.90 11.50
C ASN A 130 4.89 -5.49 12.55
N ALA A 131 4.20 -4.36 12.34
CA ALA A 131 3.14 -3.89 13.24
C ALA A 131 1.87 -4.75 13.16
N ALA A 132 1.61 -5.42 12.03
CA ALA A 132 0.50 -6.34 11.90
C ALA A 132 0.80 -7.68 12.59
N ASP A 133 1.99 -8.24 12.35
CA ASP A 133 2.52 -9.41 13.04
C ASP A 133 4.06 -9.44 12.89
N GLN A 134 4.77 -9.41 14.01
CA GLN A 134 6.24 -9.44 14.02
C GLN A 134 6.79 -10.71 13.38
N ASN A 135 6.14 -11.86 13.63
CA ASN A 135 6.57 -13.14 13.08
C ASN A 135 6.31 -13.23 11.57
N LEU A 136 5.33 -12.48 11.06
CA LEU A 136 4.99 -12.48 9.64
C LEU A 136 6.14 -11.91 8.80
N LEU A 137 6.71 -10.78 9.23
CA LEU A 137 7.83 -10.17 8.51
C LEU A 137 9.04 -11.12 8.46
N GLU A 138 9.41 -11.69 9.61
CA GLU A 138 10.54 -12.61 9.69
C GLU A 138 10.33 -13.85 8.82
N LYS A 139 9.15 -14.48 8.93
CA LYS A 139 8.80 -15.68 8.15
C LYS A 139 8.90 -15.43 6.65
N VAL A 140 8.39 -14.29 6.17
CA VAL A 140 8.38 -13.95 4.75
C VAL A 140 9.77 -13.59 4.25
N ALA A 141 10.51 -12.77 5.01
CA ALA A 141 11.88 -12.42 4.64
C ALA A 141 12.77 -13.67 4.51
N ASN A 142 12.71 -14.58 5.48
CA ASN A 142 13.46 -15.84 5.46
C ASN A 142 13.06 -16.73 4.28
N LYS A 143 11.75 -16.80 3.96
CA LYS A 143 11.26 -17.54 2.81
C LYS A 143 11.83 -16.96 1.50
N MET A 144 11.70 -15.65 1.29
CA MET A 144 12.16 -14.98 0.07
C MET A 144 13.68 -15.13 -0.12
N ILE A 145 14.46 -14.93 0.96
CA ILE A 145 15.93 -15.10 0.93
C ILE A 145 16.31 -16.53 0.54
N ARG A 146 15.65 -17.54 1.13
CA ARG A 146 15.91 -18.95 0.84
C ARG A 146 15.57 -19.32 -0.61
N GLU A 147 14.49 -18.74 -1.15
CA GLU A 147 14.03 -18.99 -2.52
C GLU A 147 14.86 -18.21 -3.56
N GLY A 148 15.65 -17.23 -3.12
CA GLY A 148 16.46 -16.37 -4.01
C GLY A 148 15.64 -15.39 -4.84
N ASP A 149 14.34 -15.29 -4.59
CA ASP A 149 13.40 -14.39 -5.27
C ASP A 149 13.16 -13.13 -4.43
N ILE A 150 14.21 -12.30 -4.36
CA ILE A 150 14.24 -11.06 -3.59
C ILE A 150 14.55 -9.84 -4.47
N PRO A 151 14.02 -8.65 -4.14
CA PRO A 151 14.45 -7.39 -4.73
C PRO A 151 15.95 -7.12 -4.52
N GLU A 152 16.51 -6.23 -5.34
CA GLU A 152 17.88 -5.72 -5.17
C GLU A 152 18.07 -5.12 -3.77
N ASP A 153 19.23 -5.40 -3.15
CA ASP A 153 19.60 -4.96 -1.80
C ASP A 153 18.62 -5.36 -0.68
N PHE A 154 17.67 -6.29 -0.92
CA PHE A 154 16.64 -6.65 0.07
C PHE A 154 17.23 -7.11 1.40
N THR A 155 18.21 -8.02 1.37
CA THR A 155 18.83 -8.57 2.59
C THR A 155 19.49 -7.49 3.43
N GLU A 156 20.28 -6.59 2.81
CA GLU A 156 20.93 -5.47 3.50
C GLU A 156 19.88 -4.52 4.11
N ASN A 157 18.84 -4.21 3.35
CA ASN A 157 17.74 -3.34 3.81
C ASN A 157 16.96 -3.95 4.98
N TYR A 158 16.72 -5.26 4.94
CA TYR A 158 16.04 -5.99 6.00
C TYR A 158 16.90 -6.08 7.26
N GLU A 159 18.18 -6.40 7.15
CA GLU A 159 19.12 -6.43 8.28
C GLU A 159 19.26 -5.05 8.94
N ARG A 160 19.35 -3.99 8.13
CA ARG A 160 19.34 -2.60 8.63
C ARG A 160 18.06 -2.32 9.42
N PHE A 161 16.90 -2.72 8.89
CA PHE A 161 15.62 -2.53 9.57
C PHE A 161 15.55 -3.28 10.91
N LEU A 162 16.06 -4.52 10.99
CA LEU A 162 16.18 -5.24 12.26
C LEU A 162 17.09 -4.52 13.26
N GLY A 163 18.14 -3.86 12.79
CA GLY A 163 18.98 -2.99 13.62
C GLY A 163 18.18 -1.83 14.22
N ILE A 164 17.35 -1.17 13.42
CA ILE A 164 16.47 -0.08 13.89
C ILE A 164 15.53 -0.56 14.99
N LEU A 165 14.88 -1.73 14.80
CA LEU A 165 13.97 -2.28 15.82
C LEU A 165 14.68 -2.58 17.15
N LYS A 166 15.91 -3.09 17.10
CA LYS A 166 16.72 -3.34 18.30
C LYS A 166 17.10 -2.05 19.01
N ASP A 167 17.46 -1.03 18.25
CA ASP A 167 17.79 0.29 18.81
C ASP A 167 16.55 0.93 19.46
N GLU A 168 15.37 0.81 18.84
CA GLU A 168 14.10 1.27 19.40
C GLU A 168 13.74 0.54 20.70
N GLU A 169 13.87 -0.79 20.73
CA GLU A 169 13.64 -1.61 21.92
C GLU A 169 14.61 -1.20 23.05
N PHE A 170 15.89 -1.02 22.73
CA PHE A 170 16.89 -0.55 23.68
C PHE A 170 16.55 0.84 24.23
N LEU A 171 16.17 1.80 23.37
CA LEU A 171 15.78 3.13 23.81
C LEU A 171 14.53 3.12 24.71
N LEU A 172 13.54 2.29 24.39
CA LEU A 172 12.35 2.11 25.23
C LEU A 172 12.69 1.49 26.59
N SER A 173 13.70 0.60 26.64
CA SER A 173 14.18 0.03 27.90
C SER A 173 14.87 1.07 28.80
N LEU A 174 15.55 2.06 28.21
CA LEU A 174 16.19 3.17 28.93
C LEU A 174 15.20 4.27 29.35
N TYR A 175 14.16 4.51 28.54
CA TYR A 175 13.16 5.55 28.74
C TYR A 175 11.73 5.02 28.60
N PRO A 176 11.23 4.24 29.57
CA PRO A 176 9.93 3.55 29.47
C PRO A 176 8.72 4.47 29.33
N ASN A 177 8.87 5.78 29.61
CA ASN A 177 7.80 6.77 29.46
C ASN A 177 7.86 7.55 28.13
N ALA A 178 8.85 7.32 27.27
CA ALA A 178 9.01 8.06 26.01
C ALA A 178 8.05 7.62 24.88
N GLY A 179 7.36 6.49 25.06
CA GLY A 179 6.41 5.93 24.10
C GLY A 179 4.93 6.14 24.42
N ARG A 180 4.58 7.03 25.36
CA ARG A 180 3.19 7.41 25.66
C ARG A 180 2.76 8.66 24.91
#